data_AF-A0A949JNK9-F1
#
_entry.id   AF-A0A949JNK9-F1
#
_cell.length_a   1.000
_cell.length_b   1.000
_cell.length_c   1.000
_cell.angle_alpha   90.00
_cell.angle_beta   90.00
_cell.angle_gamma   90.00
#
_symmetry.space_group_name_H-M   'P 1'
#
loop_
_entity.id
_entity.type
_entity.pdbx_description
1 polymer ?
#
loop_
_entity_poly.entity_id
_entity_poly.type
_entity_poly.pdbx_seq_one_letter_code
_entity_poly.pdbx_strand_id
1 'polypeptide(L)'
;MTDREKIAVALNALAVVLEKPVNELRLTGYYSLLAGSETELVLLAIKQLGKELKWFPKPVEILDKVKSLARDRALARPQLEEPPPTDAEKAKVMEYLGEWKKGKGTAWKW
;
A
#
# COMPACT_ATOMS: atom_id res chain seq x y z
N MET A 1 -3.81 22.19 10.25
CA MET A 1 -2.94 22.07 9.07
C MET A 1 -3.54 21.07 8.10
N THR A 2 -3.91 21.49 6.91
CA THR A 2 -4.49 20.65 5.86
C THR A 2 -3.43 19.73 5.25
N ASP A 3 -3.85 18.68 4.56
CA ASP A 3 -2.92 17.77 3.87
C ASP A 3 -2.10 18.50 2.78
N ARG A 4 -2.72 19.48 2.12
CA ARG A 4 -2.03 20.36 1.18
C ARG A 4 -0.93 21.17 1.85
N GLU A 5 -1.20 21.74 3.03
CA GLU A 5 -0.19 22.48 3.81
C GLU A 5 0.95 21.58 4.27
N LYS A 6 0.67 20.34 4.71
CA LYS A 6 1.72 19.36 5.08
C LYS A 6 2.66 19.07 3.92
N ILE A 7 2.11 18.80 2.74
CA ILE A 7 2.89 18.52 1.53
C ILE A 7 3.69 19.75 1.10
N ALA A 8 3.09 20.95 1.17
CA ALA A 8 3.79 22.21 0.90
C ALA A 8 5.02 22.39 1.79
N VAL A 9 4.85 22.19 3.10
CA VAL A 9 5.93 22.28 4.09
C VAL A 9 7.04 21.27 3.79
N ALA A 10 6.68 20.03 3.46
CA ALA A 10 7.66 19.00 3.12
C ALA A 10 8.45 19.31 1.84
N LEU A 11 7.77 19.78 0.79
CA LEU A 11 8.42 20.18 -0.46
C LEU A 11 9.31 21.41 -0.27
N ASN A 12 8.88 22.38 0.54
CA ASN A 12 9.71 23.55 0.89
C ASN A 12 10.92 23.16 1.75
N ALA A 13 10.77 22.25 2.70
CA ALA A 13 11.91 21.74 3.47
C ALA A 13 12.94 21.05 2.56
N LEU A 14 12.48 20.25 1.61
CA LEU A 14 13.34 19.64 0.60
C LEU A 14 14.02 20.68 -0.30
N ALA A 15 13.29 21.73 -0.67
CA ALA A 15 13.78 22.84 -1.48
C ALA A 15 14.94 23.58 -0.79
N VAL A 16 14.82 23.80 0.52
CA VAL A 16 15.87 24.40 1.36
C VAL A 16 17.10 23.50 1.40
N VAL A 17 16.94 22.20 1.65
CA VAL A 17 18.06 21.24 1.72
C VAL A 17 18.82 21.14 0.40
N LEU A 18 18.11 21.24 -0.73
CA LEU A 18 18.71 21.14 -2.06
C LEU A 18 19.12 22.50 -2.66
N GLU A 19 18.94 23.60 -1.92
CA GLU A 19 19.19 24.97 -2.40
C GLU A 19 18.49 25.28 -3.73
N LYS A 20 17.27 24.73 -3.92
CA LYS A 20 16.46 24.93 -5.12
C LYS A 20 15.14 25.58 -4.76
N PRO A 21 14.92 26.87 -5.08
CA PRO A 21 13.65 27.52 -4.76
C PRO A 21 12.49 26.84 -5.50
N VAL A 22 11.38 26.66 -4.79
CA VAL A 22 10.13 26.13 -5.34
C VAL A 22 9.13 27.28 -5.45
N ASN A 23 8.56 27.47 -6.63
CA ASN A 23 7.49 28.44 -6.86
C ASN A 23 6.11 27.78 -6.77
N GLU A 24 5.06 28.59 -6.61
CA GLU A 24 3.67 28.09 -6.52
C GLU A 24 3.20 27.32 -7.76
N LEU A 25 3.63 27.74 -8.94
CA LEU A 25 3.33 27.06 -10.20
C LEU A 25 3.81 25.61 -10.18
N ARG A 26 5.02 25.37 -9.66
CA ARG A 26 5.57 24.03 -9.50
C ARG A 26 4.78 23.24 -8.47
N LEU A 27 4.44 23.84 -7.32
CA LEU A 27 3.61 23.21 -6.27
C LEU A 27 2.25 22.75 -6.79
N THR A 28 1.61 23.56 -7.63
CA THR A 28 0.33 23.22 -8.27
C THR A 28 0.44 21.90 -9.04
N GLY A 29 1.51 21.70 -9.80
CA GLY A 29 1.78 20.45 -10.50
C GLY A 29 1.93 19.24 -9.58
N TYR A 30 2.53 19.41 -8.39
CA TYR A 30 2.59 18.34 -7.38
C TYR A 30 1.20 18.03 -6.83
N TYR A 31 0.40 19.04 -6.48
CA TYR A 31 -0.93 18.82 -5.93
C TYR A 31 -1.86 18.10 -6.91
N SER A 32 -1.83 18.47 -8.19
CA SER A 32 -2.65 17.83 -9.22
C SER A 32 -2.29 16.35 -9.40
N LEU A 33 -1.00 16.00 -9.37
CA LEU A 33 -0.54 14.61 -9.56
C LEU A 33 -0.66 13.74 -8.30
N LEU A 34 -0.56 14.34 -7.12
CA LEU A 34 -0.63 13.63 -5.84
C LEU A 34 -2.07 13.59 -5.29
N ALA A 35 -3.02 14.24 -5.95
CA ALA A 35 -4.43 14.19 -5.61
C ALA A 35 -4.92 12.74 -5.57
N GLY A 36 -5.43 12.31 -4.41
CA GLY A 36 -5.91 10.94 -4.18
C GLY A 36 -4.88 9.97 -3.60
N SER A 37 -3.62 10.40 -3.43
CA SER A 37 -2.62 9.63 -2.68
C SER A 37 -2.76 9.85 -1.16
N GLU A 38 -2.44 8.84 -0.37
CA GLU A 38 -2.40 8.96 1.10
C GLU A 38 -1.28 9.92 1.53
N THR A 39 -1.63 10.97 2.27
CA THR A 39 -0.70 12.03 2.68
C THR A 39 0.55 11.49 3.38
N GLU A 40 0.41 10.50 4.25
CA GLU A 40 1.54 9.88 4.96
C GLU A 40 2.53 9.20 4.01
N LEU A 41 2.03 8.53 2.95
CA LEU A 41 2.88 7.91 1.93
C LEU A 41 3.60 8.96 1.10
N VAL A 42 2.94 10.07 0.79
CA VAL A 42 3.53 11.20 0.06
C VAL A 42 4.68 11.82 0.88
N LEU A 43 4.46 12.07 2.17
CA LEU A 43 5.49 12.63 3.05
C LEU A 43 6.69 11.68 3.19
N LEU A 44 6.44 10.38 3.32
CA LEU A 44 7.49 9.36 3.37
C LEU A 44 8.27 9.30 2.06
N ALA A 45 7.60 9.36 0.91
CA ALA A 45 8.23 9.39 -0.41
C ALA A 45 9.14 10.61 -0.57
N ILE A 46 8.67 11.82 -0.22
CA ILE A 46 9.47 13.05 -0.25
C ILE A 46 10.72 12.91 0.62
N LYS A 47 10.58 12.38 1.84
CA LYS A 47 11.68 12.17 2.77
C LYS A 47 12.72 11.17 2.25
N GLN A 48 12.30 10.07 1.63
CA GLN A 48 13.21 9.07 1.06
C GLN A 48 13.94 9.62 -0.16
N LEU A 49 13.21 10.24 -1.09
CA LEU A 49 13.80 10.83 -2.29
C LEU A 49 14.79 11.95 -1.96
N GLY A 50 14.53 12.74 -0.92
CA GLY A 50 15.48 13.76 -0.45
C GLY A 50 16.80 13.22 0.08
N LYS A 51 16.87 11.94 0.44
CA LYS A 51 18.13 11.26 0.81
C LYS A 51 18.81 10.61 -0.40
N GLU A 52 18.03 10.17 -1.36
CA GLU A 52 18.49 9.40 -2.53
C GLU A 52 18.99 10.31 -3.66
N LEU A 53 18.33 11.46 -3.87
CA LEU A 53 18.54 12.29 -5.04
C LEU A 53 19.38 13.53 -4.72
N LYS A 54 20.27 13.89 -5.66
CA LYS A 54 21.03 15.15 -5.64
C LYS A 54 20.26 16.31 -6.30
N TRP A 55 19.08 16.04 -6.85
CA TRP A 55 18.23 17.02 -7.55
C TRP A 55 16.83 17.06 -6.95
N PHE A 56 16.12 18.16 -7.22
CA PHE A 56 14.74 18.30 -6.76
C PHE A 56 13.83 17.35 -7.55
N PRO A 57 13.14 16.40 -6.89
CA PRO A 57 12.36 15.36 -7.56
C PRO A 57 11.19 15.96 -8.34
N LYS A 58 10.93 15.47 -9.54
CA LYS A 58 9.74 15.78 -10.33
C LYS A 58 8.49 15.18 -9.66
N PRO A 59 7.29 15.74 -9.90
CA PRO A 59 6.04 15.20 -9.35
C PRO A 59 5.82 13.70 -9.64
N VAL A 60 6.17 13.26 -10.84
CA VAL A 60 6.04 11.85 -11.26
C VAL A 60 6.96 10.92 -10.46
N GLU A 61 8.19 11.36 -10.16
CA GLU A 61 9.13 10.55 -9.34
C GLU A 61 8.59 10.34 -7.92
N ILE A 62 7.93 11.35 -7.34
CA ILE A 62 7.25 11.23 -6.04
C ILE A 62 6.08 10.26 -6.15
N LEU A 63 5.23 10.40 -7.17
CA LEU A 63 4.09 9.53 -7.39
C LEU A 63 4.51 8.05 -7.56
N ASP A 64 5.56 7.78 -8.31
CA ASP A 64 6.08 6.43 -8.52
C ASP A 64 6.62 5.83 -7.22
N LYS A 65 7.33 6.63 -6.41
CA LYS A 65 7.78 6.20 -5.07
C LYS A 65 6.59 5.94 -4.13
N VAL A 66 5.55 6.78 -4.15
CA VAL A 66 4.31 6.55 -3.39
C VAL A 66 3.66 5.23 -3.77
N LYS A 67 3.56 4.92 -5.07
CA LYS A 67 3.02 3.63 -5.55
C LYS A 67 3.86 2.46 -5.08
N SER A 68 5.19 2.58 -5.10
CA SER A 68 6.09 1.56 -4.56
C SER A 68 5.82 1.32 -3.06
N LEU A 69 5.80 2.40 -2.27
CA LEU A 69 5.56 2.31 -0.81
C LEU A 69 4.16 1.75 -0.48
N ALA A 70 3.14 2.09 -1.27
CA ALA A 70 1.80 1.53 -1.12
C ALA A 70 1.80 0.01 -1.37
N ARG A 71 2.54 -0.47 -2.39
CA ARG A 71 2.71 -1.91 -2.66
C ARG A 71 3.45 -2.60 -1.53
N ASP A 72 4.56 -2.03 -1.07
CA ASP A 72 5.34 -2.59 0.04
C ASP A 72 4.51 -2.70 1.31
N ARG A 73 3.67 -1.70 1.61
CA ARG A 73 2.73 -1.73 2.73
C ARG A 73 1.64 -2.80 2.56
N ALA A 74 1.15 -3.00 1.34
CA ALA A 74 0.18 -4.04 1.05
C ALA A 74 0.77 -5.45 1.21
N LEU A 75 2.05 -5.63 0.84
CA LEU A 75 2.79 -6.89 1.00
C LEU A 75 3.20 -7.15 2.45
N ALA A 76 3.50 -6.09 3.22
CA ALA A 76 3.89 -6.18 4.62
C ALA A 76 2.70 -6.30 5.58
N ARG A 77 1.45 -6.09 5.11
CA ARG A 77 0.29 -6.57 5.86
C ARG A 77 0.39 -8.09 5.86
N PRO A 78 0.59 -8.75 7.02
CA PRO A 78 0.39 -10.19 7.05
C PRO A 78 -1.02 -10.41 6.52
N GLN A 79 -1.16 -11.27 5.49
CA GLN A 79 -2.39 -12.03 5.42
C GLN A 79 -2.51 -12.61 6.82
N LEU A 80 -3.53 -12.17 7.56
CA LEU A 80 -3.92 -12.87 8.78
C LEU A 80 -4.01 -14.32 8.34
N GLU A 81 -2.99 -15.11 8.69
CA GLU A 81 -3.05 -16.55 8.53
C GLU A 81 -4.33 -16.90 9.25
N GLU A 82 -5.36 -17.31 8.49
CA GLU A 82 -6.55 -17.87 9.12
C GLU A 82 -6.00 -18.89 10.11
N PRO A 83 -6.36 -18.78 11.41
CA PRO A 83 -5.84 -19.71 12.39
C PRO A 83 -6.08 -21.13 11.85
N PRO A 84 -5.09 -22.03 11.94
CA PRO A 84 -5.27 -23.39 11.44
C PRO A 84 -6.59 -23.92 12.03
N PRO A 85 -7.44 -24.56 11.22
CA PRO A 85 -8.77 -24.95 11.65
C PRO A 85 -8.67 -25.69 12.97
N THR A 86 -9.46 -25.24 13.94
CA THR A 86 -9.50 -25.81 15.28
C THR A 86 -9.89 -27.29 15.18
N ASP A 87 -9.52 -28.10 16.18
CA ASP A 87 -9.84 -29.53 16.15
C ASP A 87 -11.36 -29.79 16.08
N ALA A 88 -12.18 -28.85 16.57
CA ALA A 88 -13.63 -28.84 16.40
C ALA A 88 -14.05 -28.65 14.92
N GLU A 89 -13.40 -27.76 14.19
CA GLU A 89 -13.65 -27.56 12.75
C GLU A 89 -13.18 -28.76 11.92
N LYS A 90 -12.03 -29.36 12.27
CA LYS A 90 -11.56 -30.61 11.65
C LYS A 90 -12.53 -31.77 11.88
N ALA A 91 -13.07 -31.90 13.10
CA ALA A 91 -14.06 -32.92 13.42
C ALA A 91 -15.34 -32.77 12.58
N LYS A 92 -15.82 -31.53 12.41
CA LYS A 92 -17.01 -31.23 11.59
C LYS A 92 -16.79 -31.53 10.11
N VAL A 93 -15.60 -31.25 9.59
CA VAL A 93 -15.21 -31.60 8.21
C VAL A 93 -15.13 -33.13 8.03
N MET A 94 -14.58 -33.85 9.01
CA MET A 94 -14.50 -35.31 8.98
C MET A 94 -15.88 -35.98 9.08
N GLU A 95 -16.81 -35.40 9.84
CA GLU A 95 -18.21 -35.83 9.90
C GLU A 95 -18.90 -35.67 8.54
N TYR A 96 -18.75 -34.50 7.91
CA TYR A 96 -19.30 -34.22 6.58
C TYR A 96 -18.74 -35.15 5.48
N LEU A 97 -17.44 -35.46 5.55
CA LEU A 97 -16.79 -36.43 4.64
C LEU A 97 -17.22 -37.87 4.93
N GLY A 98 -17.50 -38.21 6.19
CA GLY A 98 -18.06 -39.49 6.60
C GLY A 98 -19.48 -39.72 6.07
N GLU A 99 -20.31 -38.68 6.06
CA GLU A 99 -21.64 -38.70 5.43
C GLU A 99 -21.56 -38.86 3.92
N TRP A 100 -20.60 -38.20 3.25
CA TRP A 100 -20.36 -38.36 1.81
C TRP A 100 -19.93 -39.79 1.43
N LYS A 101 -19.11 -40.45 2.26
CA LYS A 101 -18.74 -41.86 2.08
C LYS A 101 -19.91 -42.82 2.36
N LYS A 102 -20.81 -42.51 3.28
CA LYS A 102 -22.02 -43.30 3.55
C LYS A 102 -23.12 -43.09 2.49
N GLY A 103 -23.16 -41.94 1.82
CA GLY A 103 -24.14 -41.59 0.79
C GLY A 103 -23.80 -42.06 -0.63
N LYS A 104 -22.54 -42.36 -0.94
CA LYS A 104 -22.11 -42.84 -2.28
C LYS A 104 -22.06 -44.36 -2.42
N GLY A 105 -23.06 -45.03 -1.84
CA GLY A 105 -23.40 -46.44 -2.10
C GLY A 105 -24.37 -46.63 -3.27
N THR A 106 -24.55 -45.64 -4.16
CA THR A 106 -25.41 -45.76 -5.35
C THR A 106 -24.57 -45.82 -6.63
N ALA A 107 -24.33 -47.06 -7.04
CA ALA A 107 -24.13 -47.57 -8.39
C ALA A 107 -23.96 -46.53 -9.51
N TRP A 108 -22.71 -46.31 -9.94
CA TRP A 108 -22.44 -46.03 -11.34
C TRP A 108 -22.26 -47.38 -12.03
N LYS A 109 -23.35 -47.88 -12.63
CA LYS A 109 -23.25 -48.93 -13.66
C LYS A 109 -22.64 -48.26 -14.91
N TRP A 110 -21.59 -48.88 -15.40
CA TRP A 110 -20.97 -48.61 -16.70
C TRP A 110 -21.96 -48.85 -17.84
#